data_AF-A0A7W0LNI9-F1
#
_entry.id   AF-A0A7W0LNI9-F1
#
_cell.length_a   1.000
_cell.length_b   1.000
_cell.length_c   1.000
_cell.angle_alpha   90.00
_cell.angle_beta   90.00
_cell.angle_gamma   90.00
#
_symmetry.space_group_name_H-M   'P 1'
#
loop_
_entity.id
_entity.type
_entity.pdbx_description
1 polymer ?
#
loop_
_entity_poly.entity_id
_entity_poly.type
_entity_poly.pdbx_seq_one_letter_code
_entity_poly.pdbx_strand_id
1 'polypeptide(L)' 'MTPSKSPPAGLCDSCAHQKVIRSGRGSEFSMCLRHKTDPRFAKYPRVPVERCPGYERAGAKPG' A
#
# COMPACT_ATOMS: atom_id res chain seq x y z
N MET A 1 -8.41 -23.06 0.64
CA MET A 1 -8.96 -21.70 0.50
C MET A 1 -7.91 -20.88 -0.22
N THR A 2 -8.03 -20.81 -1.55
CA THR A 2 -7.01 -20.26 -2.44
C THR A 2 -7.05 -18.74 -2.36
N PRO A 3 -5.94 -18.03 -2.04
CA PRO A 3 -5.95 -16.57 -2.08
C PRO A 3 -6.10 -16.13 -3.54
N SER A 4 -7.26 -15.59 -3.87
CA SER A 4 -7.56 -15.01 -5.18
C SER A 4 -6.59 -13.85 -5.46
N LYS A 5 -5.89 -14.00 -6.58
CA LYS A 5 -4.83 -13.15 -7.13
C LYS A 5 -5.37 -11.76 -7.51
N SER A 6 -5.42 -10.84 -6.54
CA SER A 6 -5.59 -9.40 -6.80
C SER A 6 -4.31 -8.81 -7.41
N PRO A 7 -4.41 -7.77 -8.27
CA PRO A 7 -3.23 -7.15 -8.86
C PRO A 7 -2.37 -6.51 -7.76
N PRO A 8 -1.05 -6.73 -7.79
CA PRO A 8 -0.15 -6.23 -6.75
C PRO A 8 -0.25 -4.71 -6.65
N ALA A 9 -0.38 -4.17 -5.43
CA ALA A 9 -0.33 -2.73 -5.17
C ALA A 9 1.01 -2.10 -5.58
N GLY A 10 1.99 -2.91 -5.98
CA GLY A 10 3.27 -2.51 -6.54
C GLY A 10 4.26 -2.20 -5.43
N LEU A 11 4.93 -1.06 -5.51
CA LEU A 11 5.80 -0.57 -4.43
C LEU A 11 5.05 -0.48 -3.10
N CYS A 12 3.74 -0.22 -3.13
CA CYS A 12 2.95 -0.15 -1.91
C CYS A 12 2.93 -1.46 -1.11
N ASP A 13 2.99 -2.64 -1.73
CA ASP A 13 2.94 -3.93 -1.01
C ASP A 13 4.07 -4.15 -0.02
N SER A 14 5.22 -3.52 -0.26
CA SER A 14 6.38 -3.60 0.64
C SER A 14 6.68 -2.25 1.30
N CYS A 15 5.75 -1.31 1.25
CA CYS A 15 5.96 0.04 1.77
C CYS A 15 5.60 0.13 3.26
N ALA A 16 6.49 0.69 4.08
CA ALA A 16 6.29 0.94 5.51
C ALA A 16 5.09 1.87 5.80
N HIS A 17 4.70 2.69 4.83
CA HIS A 17 3.57 3.61 4.96
C HIS A 17 2.25 3.07 4.43
N GLN A 18 2.23 1.86 3.86
CA GLN A 18 1.00 1.24 3.38
C GLN A 18 0.15 0.78 4.57
N LYS A 19 -1.14 1.06 4.50
CA LYS A 19 -2.16 0.44 5.33
C LYS A 19 -3.22 -0.20 4.45
N VAL A 20 -3.42 -1.51 4.58
CA VAL A 20 -4.50 -2.21 3.87
C VAL A 20 -5.81 -2.01 4.62
N ILE A 21 -6.80 -1.47 3.93
CA ILE A 21 -8.15 -1.26 4.45
C ILE A 21 -9.06 -2.31 3.84
N ARG A 22 -9.65 -3.14 4.69
CA ARG A 22 -10.64 -4.15 4.29
C ARG A 22 -12.05 -3.59 4.47
N SER A 23 -12.82 -3.57 3.40
CA SER A 23 -14.25 -3.24 3.46
C SER A 23 -15.06 -4.48 3.85
N GLY A 24 -16.17 -4.28 4.56
CA GLY A 24 -17.07 -5.38 4.94
C GLY A 24 -17.66 -6.18 3.76
N ARG A 25 -17.57 -5.64 2.53
CA ARG A 25 -17.95 -6.32 1.28
C ARG A 25 -16.84 -7.15 0.64
N GLY A 26 -15.71 -7.34 1.32
CA GLY A 26 -14.58 -8.18 0.86
C GLY A 26 -13.57 -7.46 -0.05
N SER A 27 -13.73 -6.16 -0.30
CA SER A 27 -12.75 -5.38 -1.07
C SER A 27 -11.60 -4.90 -0.19
N GLU A 28 -10.36 -4.97 -0.70
CA GLU A 28 -9.17 -4.46 -0.04
C GLU A 28 -8.60 -3.24 -0.78
N PHE A 29 -8.24 -2.20 -0.04
CA PHE A 29 -7.69 -0.96 -0.59
C PHE A 29 -6.36 -0.61 0.08
N SER A 30 -5.40 -0.15 -0.72
CA SER A 30 -4.15 0.40 -0.19
C SER A 30 -4.35 1.87 0.19
N MET A 31 -4.03 2.21 1.44
CA MET A 31 -4.02 3.58 1.94
C MET A 31 -2.60 4.02 2.26
N CYS A 32 -2.19 5.18 1.76
CA CYS A 32 -0.90 5.77 2.12
C CYS A 32 -1.03 6.60 3.40
N LEU A 33 -0.31 6.21 4.45
CA LEU A 33 -0.29 6.95 5.71
C LEU A 33 0.47 8.28 5.60
N ARG A 34 1.38 8.40 4.62
CA ARG A 34 2.18 9.61 4.38
C ARG A 34 1.35 10.82 3.95
N HIS A 35 0.14 10.59 3.40
CA HIS A 35 -0.84 11.65 3.09
C HIS A 35 -1.20 12.50 4.32
N LYS A 36 -1.08 11.96 5.54
CA LYS A 36 -1.42 12.68 6.78
C LYS A 36 -0.43 13.80 7.10
N THR A 37 0.83 13.64 6.71
CA THR A 37 1.92 14.56 7.03
C THR A 37 2.35 15.37 5.81
N ASP A 38 2.19 14.81 4.60
CA ASP A 38 2.54 15.48 3.35
C ASP A 38 1.39 15.34 2.33
N PRO A 39 0.73 16.45 1.95
CA PRO A 39 -0.40 16.46 1.02
C PRO A 39 -0.02 16.09 -0.42
N ARG A 40 1.27 15.99 -0.76
CA ARG A 40 1.74 15.50 -2.07
C ARG A 40 1.41 14.03 -2.29
N PHE A 41 1.22 13.27 -1.20
CA PHE A 41 0.83 11.87 -1.28
C PHE A 41 -0.69 11.76 -1.29
N ALA A 42 -1.24 10.97 -2.22
CA ALA A 42 -2.67 10.66 -2.22
C ALA A 42 -3.02 9.70 -1.07
N LYS A 43 -4.12 9.95 -0.36
CA LYS A 43 -4.66 9.05 0.68
C LYS A 43 -4.85 7.63 0.15
N TYR A 44 -5.38 7.51 -1.06
CA TYR A 44 -5.59 6.26 -1.78
C TYR A 44 -4.84 6.35 -3.11
N PRO A 45 -3.59 5.86 -3.19
CA PRO A 45 -2.83 5.90 -4.44
C PRO A 45 -3.50 5.04 -5.51
N ARG A 46 -3.35 5.44 -6.78
CA ARG A 46 -3.74 4.59 -7.91
C ARG A 46 -2.77 3.43 -8.01
N VAL A 47 -3.28 2.21 -7.85
CA VAL A 47 -2.53 0.96 -7.94
C VAL A 47 -2.63 0.36 -9.35
N PRO A 48 -1.60 -0.38 -9.83
CA PRO A 48 -0.32 -0.67 -9.17
C PRO A 48 0.60 0.56 -9.10
N VAL A 49 1.24 0.80 -7.95
CA VAL A 49 2.18 1.92 -7.79
C VAL A 49 3.56 1.49 -8.26
N GLU A 50 3.97 1.95 -9.44
CA GLU A 50 5.29 1.62 -10.02
C GLU A 50 6.39 2.58 -9.58
N ARG A 51 6.04 3.83 -9.24
CA ARG A 51 6.98 4.87 -8.80
C ARG A 51 6.35 5.67 -7.66
N CYS A 52 7.08 5.78 -6.55
CA CYS A 52 6.66 6.60 -5.41
C CYS A 52 7.88 7.28 -4.78
N PRO A 53 7.93 8.63 -4.74
CA PRO A 53 9.06 9.35 -4.16
C PRO A 53 9.18 9.21 -2.64
N GLY A 54 8.12 8.74 -1.98
CA GLY A 54 8.09 8.45 -0.55
C GLY A 54 8.00 6.96 -0.23
N TYR A 55 8.40 6.10 -1.16
CA TYR A 55 8.50 4.66 -0.90
C TYR A 55 9.60 4.40 0.14
N GLU A 56 9.23 3.69 1.19
CA GLU A 56 10.15 3.22 2.21
C GLU A 56 9.88 1.74 2.41
N ARG A 57 10.89 0.88 2.21
CA ARG A 57 10.68 -0.55 2.36
C ARG A 57 10.45 -0.87 3.84
N ALA A 58 9.31 -1.49 4.17
CA ALA A 58 9.07 -2.03 5.50
C ALA A 58 10.19 -3.03 5.80
N GLY A 59 11.05 -2.69 6.76
CA GLY A 59 12.26 -3.45 7.04
C GLY A 59 11.94 -4.93 7.20
N ALA A 60 12.39 -5.73 6.24
CA ALA A 60 12.57 -7.15 6.47
C ALA A 60 13.46 -7.23 7.72
N LYS A 61 12.95 -7.83 8.80
CA LYS A 61 13.83 -8.18 9.92
C LYS A 61 15.02 -8.94 9.31
N PRO A 62 16.28 -8.50 9.51
CA PRO A 62 17.38 -9.41 9.28
C PRO A 62 17.14 -10.56 10.27
N GLY A 63 16.90 -11.76 9.73
CA GLY A 63 16.82 -12.98 10.52
C GLY A 63 18.15 -13.28 11.18
#